data_AF-A0A034W8R0-F1
#
_entry.id   AF-A0A034W8R0-F1
#
_cell.length_a   1.000
_cell.length_b   1.000
_cell.length_c   1.000
_cell.angle_alpha   90.00
_cell.angle_beta   90.00
_cell.angle_gamma   90.00
#
_symmetry.space_group_name_H-M   'P 1'
#
loop_
_entity.id
_entity.type
_entity.pdbx_description
1 polymer ?
#
loop_
_entity_poly.entity_id
_entity_poly.type
_entity_poly.pdbx_seq_one_letter_code
_entity_poly.pdbx_strand_id
1 'polypeptide(L)'
;YHPMNDCGDHVVCINTKEIALPGDEWIKRVYFHHTGYPGGASWTLAWQLHEKDATMIIKKAVYNAMRGNLQRRHTMQRLHLFADDQLPEEILENITNQIRTPREVPQRLDHIDKETLENFPSIMDYPKDYVLR
;
A
#
# COMPACT_ATOMS: atom_id res chain seq x y z
N TYR A 1 16.93 -21.01 -5.81
CA TYR A 1 17.19 -19.65 -6.32
C TYR A 1 18.70 -19.49 -6.57
N HIS A 2 19.10 -19.01 -7.74
CA HIS A 2 20.50 -18.69 -8.06
C HIS A 2 20.57 -17.35 -8.82
N PRO A 3 21.44 -16.38 -8.44
CA PRO A 3 21.43 -15.03 -9.03
C PRO A 3 21.70 -14.95 -10.54
N MET A 4 22.37 -15.97 -11.10
CA MET A 4 22.64 -16.03 -12.53
C MET A 4 21.46 -16.56 -13.35
N ASN A 5 20.50 -17.22 -12.70
CA ASN A 5 19.34 -17.80 -13.39
C ASN A 5 18.18 -16.83 -13.33
N ASP A 6 17.51 -16.65 -14.47
CA ASP A 6 16.30 -15.86 -14.56
C ASP A 6 15.09 -16.66 -14.07
N CYS A 7 14.81 -16.58 -12.77
CA CYS A 7 13.78 -17.37 -12.08
C CYS A 7 12.79 -16.51 -11.29
N GLY A 8 12.54 -15.27 -11.74
CA GLY A 8 11.58 -14.36 -11.09
C GLY A 8 10.20 -14.37 -11.76
N ASP A 9 9.15 -14.36 -10.95
CA ASP A 9 7.76 -14.39 -11.39
C ASP A 9 7.19 -13.00 -11.70
N HIS A 10 5.99 -12.98 -12.29
CA HIS A 10 5.18 -11.78 -12.43
C HIS A 10 4.35 -11.52 -11.18
N VAL A 11 4.30 -10.25 -10.75
CA VAL A 11 3.52 -9.84 -9.58
C VAL A 11 2.57 -8.73 -10.01
N VAL A 12 1.28 -8.94 -9.75
CA VAL A 12 0.23 -7.97 -9.98
C VAL A 12 -0.24 -7.43 -8.64
N CYS A 13 -0.23 -6.11 -8.48
CA CYS A 13 -0.75 -5.42 -7.31
C CYS A 13 -1.84 -4.44 -7.75
N ILE A 14 -3.04 -4.65 -7.24
CA ILE A 14 -4.24 -3.84 -7.48
C ILE A 14 -4.54 -2.94 -6.28
N ASN A 15 -5.45 -1.99 -6.45
CA ASN A 15 -5.89 -1.07 -5.39
C ASN A 15 -4.72 -0.32 -4.73
N THR A 16 -3.68 0.01 -5.50
CA THR A 16 -2.52 0.74 -4.97
C THR A 16 -2.90 2.14 -4.46
N LYS A 17 -4.04 2.68 -4.90
CA LYS A 17 -4.61 3.94 -4.39
C LYS A 17 -5.06 3.86 -2.93
N GLU A 18 -5.45 2.69 -2.44
CA GLU A 18 -6.06 2.48 -1.11
C GLU A 18 -5.04 1.98 -0.06
N ILE A 19 -3.75 2.19 -0.31
CA ILE A 19 -2.70 1.82 0.64
C ILE A 19 -2.77 2.66 1.92
N ALA A 20 -2.36 2.06 3.04
CA ALA A 20 -2.25 2.75 4.31
C ALA A 20 -0.78 2.80 4.77
N LEU A 21 -0.25 3.99 5.00
CA LEU A 21 1.03 4.18 5.67
C LEU A 21 0.82 4.32 7.19
N PRO A 22 1.76 3.83 8.02
CA PRO A 22 1.65 3.93 9.47
C PRO A 22 1.86 5.37 9.97
N GLY A 23 1.17 5.73 11.06
CA GLY A 23 1.33 7.02 11.73
C GLY A 23 1.20 8.22 10.78
N ASP A 24 2.11 9.20 10.94
CA ASP A 24 2.12 10.42 10.12
C ASP A 24 3.02 10.30 8.87
N GLU A 25 3.33 9.08 8.42
CA GLU A 25 4.24 8.89 7.27
C GLU A 25 3.76 9.60 6.02
N TRP A 26 2.45 9.74 5.82
CA TRP A 26 1.88 10.49 4.72
C TRP A 26 2.41 11.93 4.63
N ILE A 27 2.57 12.58 5.78
CA ILE A 27 2.99 13.98 5.90
C ILE A 27 4.51 14.09 6.05
N LYS A 28 5.15 13.12 6.74
CA LYS A 28 6.57 13.18 7.09
C LYS A 28 7.49 12.56 6.02
N ARG A 29 7.02 11.57 5.26
CA ARG A 29 7.88 10.87 4.30
C ARG A 29 8.09 11.71 3.04
N VAL A 30 9.36 11.96 2.71
CA VAL A 30 9.77 12.82 1.60
C VAL A 30 10.47 12.00 0.52
N TYR A 31 10.07 12.20 -0.73
CA TYR A 31 10.71 11.64 -1.91
C TYR A 31 11.55 12.71 -2.62
N PHE A 32 12.87 12.50 -2.63
CA PHE A 32 13.82 13.35 -3.34
C PHE A 32 13.94 12.96 -4.82
N HIS A 33 14.08 13.97 -5.68
CA HIS A 33 14.44 13.81 -7.09
C HIS A 33 15.34 14.98 -7.52
N HIS A 34 16.24 14.72 -8.49
CA HIS A 34 17.09 15.74 -9.06
C HIS A 34 17.13 15.58 -10.58
N THR A 35 16.93 16.68 -11.31
CA THR A 35 16.89 16.64 -12.79
C THR A 35 18.27 16.64 -13.46
N GLY A 36 19.31 17.08 -12.74
CA GLY A 36 20.69 17.20 -13.23
C GLY A 36 21.12 18.64 -13.53
N TYR A 37 20.17 19.59 -13.59
CA TYR A 37 20.44 21.01 -13.78
C TYR A 37 20.61 21.74 -12.43
N PRO A 38 21.34 22.88 -12.38
CA PRO A 38 21.41 23.73 -11.19
C PRO A 38 20.00 24.14 -10.72
N GLY A 39 19.70 23.95 -9.43
CA GLY A 39 18.37 24.21 -8.86
C GLY A 39 17.31 23.15 -9.18
N GLY A 40 17.68 22.03 -9.81
CA GLY A 40 16.78 20.95 -10.23
C GLY A 40 16.38 19.96 -9.13
N ALA A 41 16.64 20.28 -7.87
CA ALA A 41 16.29 19.45 -6.72
C ALA A 41 14.81 19.61 -6.34
N SER A 42 14.10 18.51 -6.15
CA SER A 42 12.72 18.52 -5.66
C SER A 42 12.52 17.51 -4.54
N TRP A 43 11.66 17.87 -3.60
CA TRP A 43 11.25 17.07 -2.46
C TRP A 43 9.73 17.02 -2.47
N THR A 44 9.16 15.82 -2.61
CA THR A 44 7.72 15.63 -2.69
C THR A 44 7.26 14.80 -1.50
N LEU A 45 6.26 15.26 -0.76
CA LEU A 45 5.69 14.48 0.35
C LEU A 45 4.93 13.25 -0.16
N ALA A 46 4.80 12.22 0.67
CA ALA A 46 4.13 10.98 0.26
C ALA A 46 2.69 11.23 -0.23
N TRP A 47 1.91 12.06 0.47
CA TRP A 47 0.54 12.39 0.04
C TRP A 47 0.50 13.07 -1.34
N GLN A 48 1.40 14.03 -1.58
CA GLN A 48 1.49 14.75 -2.87
C GLN A 48 1.93 13.81 -4.01
N LEU A 49 2.86 12.89 -3.72
CA LEU A 49 3.31 11.93 -4.71
C LEU A 49 2.18 10.98 -5.09
N HIS A 50 1.41 10.53 -4.10
CA HIS A 50 0.30 9.61 -4.25
C HIS A 50 -0.88 10.21 -5.00
N GLU A 51 -1.16 11.50 -4.77
CA GLU A 51 -2.17 12.25 -5.51
C GLU A 51 -1.80 12.38 -7.00
N LYS A 52 -0.51 12.54 -7.31
CA LYS A 52 -0.03 12.60 -8.69
C LYS A 52 -0.04 11.23 -9.38
N ASP A 53 0.42 10.20 -8.68
CA ASP A 53 0.48 8.82 -9.17
C ASP A 53 0.41 7.84 -8.00
N ALA A 54 -0.75 7.20 -7.87
CA ALA A 54 -1.06 6.24 -6.81
C ALA A 54 -0.16 4.99 -6.83
N THR A 55 0.49 4.69 -7.95
CA THR A 55 1.36 3.50 -8.08
C THR A 55 2.79 3.79 -7.61
N MET A 56 3.20 5.05 -7.58
CA MET A 56 4.59 5.45 -7.47
C MET A 56 5.20 5.12 -6.10
N ILE A 57 4.40 5.17 -5.03
CA ILE A 57 4.86 4.80 -3.68
C ILE A 57 5.30 3.34 -3.64
N ILE A 58 4.44 2.43 -4.09
CA ILE A 58 4.73 0.98 -4.12
C ILE A 58 5.88 0.71 -5.08
N LYS A 59 5.86 1.31 -6.27
CA LYS A 59 6.93 1.17 -7.27
C LYS A 59 8.31 1.52 -6.69
N LYS A 60 8.43 2.65 -5.98
CA LYS A 60 9.68 3.08 -5.34
C LYS A 60 10.06 2.16 -4.18
N ALA A 61 9.10 1.71 -3.37
CA ALA A 61 9.36 0.79 -2.27
C ALA A 61 9.94 -0.54 -2.78
N VAL A 62 9.31 -1.14 -3.80
CA VAL A 62 9.79 -2.40 -4.42
C VAL A 62 11.15 -2.19 -5.09
N TYR A 63 11.34 -1.08 -5.82
CA TYR A 63 12.61 -0.75 -6.46
C TYR A 63 13.77 -0.65 -5.46
N ASN A 64 13.53 -0.01 -4.31
CA ASN A 64 14.54 0.18 -3.26
C ASN A 64 14.78 -1.08 -2.44
N ALA A 65 13.80 -1.97 -2.31
CA ALA A 65 13.95 -3.25 -1.63
C ALA A 65 14.84 -4.23 -2.40
N MET A 66 14.96 -4.06 -3.73
CA MET A 66 15.80 -4.90 -4.57
C MET A 66 17.27 -4.49 -4.56
N ARG A 67 18.15 -5.48 -4.76
CA ARG A 67 19.59 -5.26 -4.94
C ARG A 67 19.84 -4.33 -6.14
N GLY A 68 20.73 -3.36 -5.97
CA GLY A 68 21.11 -2.38 -7.00
C GLY A 68 21.97 -2.94 -8.14
N ASN A 69 21.58 -4.06 -8.75
CA ASN A 69 22.25 -4.64 -9.91
C ASN A 69 21.54 -4.26 -11.23
N LEU A 70 22.12 -4.66 -12.37
CA LEU A 70 21.57 -4.39 -13.70
C LEU A 70 20.25 -5.14 -13.96
N GLN A 71 20.07 -6.35 -13.39
CA GLN A 71 18.86 -7.16 -13.54
C GLN A 71 17.62 -6.47 -12.94
N ARG A 72 17.80 -5.60 -11.94
CA ARG A 72 16.71 -4.87 -11.27
C ARG A 72 15.74 -4.21 -12.24
N ARG A 73 16.24 -3.64 -13.35
CA ARG A 73 15.38 -3.02 -14.37
C ARG A 73 14.45 -4.04 -15.04
N HIS A 74 14.96 -5.22 -15.36
CA HIS A 74 14.19 -6.30 -15.98
C HIS A 74 13.20 -6.91 -15.00
N THR A 75 13.60 -7.10 -13.74
CA THR A 75 12.68 -7.57 -12.69
C THR A 75 11.52 -6.59 -12.46
N MET A 76 11.77 -5.27 -12.48
CA MET A 76 10.71 -4.27 -12.38
C MET A 76 9.70 -4.32 -13.54
N GLN A 77 10.07 -4.83 -14.71
CA GLN A 77 9.13 -4.99 -15.83
C GLN A 77 8.12 -6.12 -15.59
N ARG A 78 8.39 -7.01 -14.63
CA ARG A 78 7.47 -8.07 -14.21
C ARG A 78 6.50 -7.63 -13.11
N LEU A 79 6.68 -6.43 -12.58
CA LEU A 79 5.79 -5.84 -11.58
C LEU A 79 4.72 -5.00 -12.29
N HIS A 80 3.47 -5.41 -12.12
CA HIS A 80 2.30 -4.72 -12.67
C HIS A 80 1.53 -4.06 -11.53
N LEU A 81 1.35 -2.74 -11.60
CA LEU A 81 0.69 -1.94 -10.55
C LEU A 81 -0.55 -1.26 -11.14
N PHE A 82 -1.68 -1.42 -10.47
CA PHE A 82 -2.96 -0.81 -10.84
C PHE A 82 -3.48 0.04 -9.68
N ALA A 83 -3.95 1.24 -9.99
CA ALA A 83 -4.48 2.17 -8.99
C ALA A 83 -5.78 1.65 -8.38
N ASP A 84 -6.65 1.10 -9.22
CA ASP A 84 -7.98 0.57 -8.90
C ASP A 84 -8.01 -0.96 -9.11
N ASP A 85 -9.20 -1.54 -9.05
CA ASP A 85 -9.47 -2.98 -9.16
C ASP A 85 -9.64 -3.47 -10.61
N GLN A 86 -9.57 -2.55 -11.58
CA GLN A 86 -9.77 -2.88 -12.99
C GLN A 86 -8.48 -3.39 -13.63
N LEU A 87 -8.52 -4.63 -14.11
CA LEU A 87 -7.40 -5.32 -14.77
C LEU A 87 -7.68 -5.56 -16.25
N PRO A 88 -6.68 -5.45 -17.14
CA PRO A 88 -6.79 -5.91 -18.51
C PRO A 88 -7.11 -7.42 -18.58
N GLU A 89 -7.93 -7.81 -19.55
CA GLU A 89 -8.35 -9.21 -19.76
C GLU A 89 -7.15 -10.17 -19.87
N GLU A 90 -6.12 -9.78 -20.64
CA GLU A 90 -4.89 -10.56 -20.82
C GLU A 90 -4.16 -10.88 -19.50
N ILE A 91 -4.19 -9.96 -18.53
CA ILE A 91 -3.57 -10.19 -17.23
C ILE A 91 -4.45 -11.10 -16.40
N LEU A 92 -5.77 -10.82 -16.39
CA LEU A 92 -6.76 -11.55 -15.60
C LEU A 92 -6.79 -13.05 -15.96
N GLU A 93 -6.74 -13.40 -17.24
CA GLU A 93 -6.71 -14.78 -17.73
C GLU A 93 -5.49 -15.57 -17.23
N ASN A 94 -4.37 -14.88 -16.99
CA ASN A 94 -3.09 -15.49 -16.60
C ASN A 94 -2.83 -15.46 -15.08
N ILE A 95 -3.77 -14.95 -14.27
CA ILE A 95 -3.61 -14.95 -12.82
C ILE A 95 -3.73 -16.38 -12.29
N THR A 96 -2.69 -16.86 -11.62
CA THR A 96 -2.67 -18.22 -11.06
C THR A 96 -3.11 -18.26 -9.61
N ASN A 97 -2.56 -17.36 -8.77
CA ASN A 97 -2.75 -17.39 -7.32
C ASN A 97 -2.88 -15.98 -6.74
N GLN A 98 -3.66 -15.85 -5.68
CA GLN A 98 -3.77 -14.62 -4.89
C GLN A 98 -3.03 -14.78 -3.56
N ILE A 99 -2.11 -13.87 -3.27
CA ILE A 99 -1.37 -13.86 -2.01
C ILE A 99 -2.29 -13.30 -0.92
N ARG A 100 -2.28 -13.94 0.27
CA ARG A 100 -2.99 -13.43 1.45
C ARG A 100 -2.50 -12.03 1.81
N THR A 101 -3.41 -11.14 2.20
CA THR A 101 -3.06 -9.81 2.69
C THR A 101 -2.22 -9.93 3.97
N PRO A 102 -1.04 -9.28 4.06
CA PRO A 102 -0.15 -9.43 5.21
C PRO A 102 -0.71 -8.79 6.48
N ARG A 103 -1.66 -7.85 6.35
CA ARG A 103 -2.32 -7.15 7.45
C ARG A 103 -3.83 -7.33 7.29
N GLU A 104 -4.47 -7.81 8.35
CA GLU A 104 -5.92 -7.83 8.46
C GLU A 104 -6.45 -6.41 8.69
N VAL A 105 -7.51 -6.05 7.98
CA VAL A 105 -8.15 -4.74 8.11
C VAL A 105 -9.07 -4.79 9.33
N PRO A 106 -8.85 -3.93 10.35
CA PRO A 106 -9.73 -3.92 11.51
C PRO A 106 -11.13 -3.44 11.12
N GLN A 107 -12.15 -4.05 11.72
CA GLN A 107 -13.53 -3.63 11.53
C GLN A 107 -13.81 -2.34 12.31
N ARG A 108 -14.52 -1.41 11.68
CA ARG A 108 -15.03 -0.21 12.35
C ARG A 108 -16.27 -0.57 13.16
N LEU A 109 -16.56 0.18 14.22
CA LEU A 109 -17.74 -0.01 15.07
C LEU A 109 -19.04 -0.11 14.26
N ASP A 110 -19.17 0.70 13.22
CA ASP A 110 -20.34 0.74 12.33
C ASP A 110 -20.62 -0.59 11.60
N HIS A 111 -19.60 -1.46 11.45
CA HIS A 111 -19.66 -2.71 10.70
C HIS A 111 -19.74 -3.95 11.60
N ILE A 112 -19.71 -3.78 12.91
CA ILE A 112 -19.77 -4.90 13.87
C ILE A 112 -21.21 -5.37 14.02
N ASP A 113 -21.41 -6.68 14.06
CA ASP A 113 -22.73 -7.29 14.25
C ASP A 113 -23.33 -6.90 15.60
N LYS A 114 -24.62 -6.55 15.62
CA LYS A 114 -25.33 -6.15 16.84
C LYS A 114 -25.27 -7.20 17.94
N GLU A 115 -25.35 -8.48 17.58
CA GLU A 115 -25.23 -9.60 18.51
C GLU A 115 -23.88 -9.60 19.23
N THR A 116 -22.80 -9.31 18.49
CA THR A 116 -21.45 -9.25 19.07
C THR A 116 -21.33 -8.06 20.01
N LEU A 117 -21.95 -6.92 19.66
CA LEU A 117 -21.97 -5.72 20.49
C LEU A 117 -22.75 -5.95 21.80
N GLU A 118 -23.93 -6.58 21.73
CA GLU A 118 -24.78 -6.86 22.89
C GLU A 118 -24.16 -7.91 23.82
N ASN A 119 -23.44 -8.90 23.26
CA ASN A 119 -22.71 -9.90 24.03
C ASN A 119 -21.45 -9.34 24.71
N PHE A 120 -20.96 -8.16 24.29
CA PHE A 120 -19.77 -7.56 24.88
C PHE A 120 -20.13 -6.92 26.24
N PRO A 121 -19.49 -7.34 27.35
CA PRO A 121 -19.87 -6.87 28.68
C PRO A 121 -19.55 -5.38 28.86
N SER A 122 -20.43 -4.65 29.55
CA SER A 122 -20.16 -3.28 29.98
C SER A 122 -19.03 -3.28 31.03
N ILE A 123 -18.07 -2.36 30.87
CA ILE A 123 -16.94 -2.23 31.80
C ILE A 123 -17.28 -1.30 32.97
N MET A 124 -18.17 -0.32 32.73
CA MET A 124 -18.54 0.70 33.71
C MET A 124 -20.03 1.01 33.61
N ASP A 125 -20.65 1.24 34.78
CA ASP A 125 -22.00 1.75 34.89
C ASP A 125 -21.95 3.23 35.27
N TYR A 126 -22.45 4.09 34.39
CA TYR A 126 -22.46 5.54 34.65
C TYR A 126 -23.60 5.92 35.62
N PRO A 127 -23.38 6.88 36.54
CA PRO A 127 -24.46 7.44 37.36
C PRO A 127 -25.55 8.06 36.48
N LYS A 128 -26.81 8.01 36.93
CA LYS A 128 -27.95 8.55 36.17
C LYS A 128 -27.85 10.05 35.88
N ASP A 129 -27.16 10.80 36.75
CA ASP A 129 -26.96 12.24 36.61
C ASP A 129 -25.72 12.59 35.76
N TYR A 130 -25.06 11.59 35.15
CA TYR A 130 -23.87 11.80 34.33
C TYR A 130 -24.24 12.39 32.96
N VAL A 131 -23.92 13.67 32.78
CA VAL A 131 -24.07 14.36 31.50
C VAL A 131 -22.76 14.26 30.73
N LEU A 132 -22.78 13.59 29.58
CA LEU A 132 -21.67 13.62 28.62
C LEU A 132 -21.55 15.07 28.10
N ARG A 133 -20.46 15.76 28.41
CA ARG A 133 -20.15 17.07 27.86
C ARG A 133 -19.38 16.96 26.55
#